data_AF-A0A382PV05-F1
#
_entry.id   AF-A0A382PV05-F1
#
_cell.length_a   1.000
_cell.length_b   1.000
_cell.length_c   1.000
_cell.angle_alpha   90.00
_cell.angle_beta   90.00
_cell.angle_gamma   90.00
#
_symmetry.space_group_name_H-M   'P 1'
#
loop_
_entity.id
_entity.type
_entity.pdbx_description
1 polymer ?
#
loop_
_entity_poly.entity_id
_entity_poly.type
_entity_poly.pdbx_seq_one_letter_code
_entity_poly.pdbx_strand_id
1 'polypeptide(L)'
;MHRFASGLFSLLLIILTALAGSVWWLERWLDRPGPLSGPAIATLEPGTGVRSIAVQLADLEAIDNPYLFVLAAAMGRNHRLLKAGEY
;
A
#
# COMPACT_ATOMS: atom_id res chain seq x y z
N MET A 1 -33.89 -22.67 8.03
CA MET A 1 -33.49 -21.24 8.09
C MET A 1 -32.18 -21.02 8.87
N HIS A 2 -31.88 -21.78 9.94
CA HIS A 2 -30.64 -21.61 10.74
C HIS A 2 -29.31 -21.90 10.02
N ARG A 3 -29.27 -22.86 9.08
CA ARG A 3 -28.03 -23.23 8.35
C ARG A 3 -27.53 -22.11 7.44
N PHE A 4 -28.44 -21.34 6.84
CA PHE A 4 -28.09 -20.19 6.00
C PHE A 4 -27.56 -19.01 6.81
N ALA A 5 -28.16 -18.72 7.96
CA ALA A 5 -27.68 -17.68 8.88
C ALA A 5 -26.28 -18.01 9.42
N SER A 6 -26.03 -19.27 9.79
CA SER A 6 -24.72 -19.73 10.26
C SER A 6 -23.65 -19.70 9.14
N GLY A 7 -24.02 -20.06 7.91
CA GLY A 7 -23.13 -19.95 6.74
C GLY A 7 -22.74 -18.50 6.44
N LEU A 8 -23.71 -17.58 6.44
CA LEU A 8 -23.46 -16.16 6.20
C LEU A 8 -22.57 -15.54 7.30
N PHE A 9 -22.83 -15.88 8.56
CA PHE A 9 -22.00 -15.43 9.68
C PHE A 9 -20.55 -15.94 9.58
N SER A 10 -20.37 -17.20 9.19
CA SER A 10 -19.04 -17.79 8.98
C SER A 10 -18.28 -17.11 7.84
N LEU A 11 -18.97 -16.84 6.73
CA LEU A 11 -18.39 -16.09 5.60
C LEU A 11 -17.98 -14.68 6.01
N LEU A 12 -18.83 -13.98 6.76
CA LEU A 12 -18.53 -12.63 7.25
C LEU A 12 -17.29 -12.66 8.16
N LEU A 13 -17.19 -13.64 9.06
CA LEU A 13 -16.03 -13.79 9.94
C LEU A 13 -14.74 -14.01 9.15
N ILE A 14 -14.77 -14.87 8.11
CA ILE A 14 -13.63 -15.13 7.22
C ILE A 14 -13.21 -13.84 6.51
N ILE A 15 -14.16 -13.07 5.97
CA ILE A 15 -13.87 -11.80 5.28
C ILE A 15 -13.22 -10.81 6.25
N LEU A 16 -13.75 -10.68 7.47
CA LEU A 16 -13.18 -9.77 8.47
C LEU A 16 -11.76 -10.17 8.88
N THR A 17 -11.50 -11.46 9.09
CA THR A 17 -10.14 -11.94 9.43
C THR A 17 -9.18 -11.77 8.25
N ALA A 18 -9.63 -12.01 7.02
CA ALA A 18 -8.83 -11.76 5.82
C ALA A 18 -8.49 -10.28 5.64
N LEU A 19 -9.44 -9.37 5.90
CA LEU A 19 -9.21 -7.93 5.85
C LEU A 19 -8.19 -7.48 6.91
N ALA A 20 -8.34 -7.95 8.15
CA ALA A 20 -7.39 -7.64 9.22
C ALA A 20 -5.98 -8.16 8.89
N GLY A 21 -5.87 -9.39 8.39
CA GLY A 21 -4.60 -9.97 7.96
C GLY A 21 -3.96 -9.21 6.79
N SER A 22 -4.77 -8.72 5.85
CA SER A 22 -4.30 -7.93 4.71
C SER A 22 -3.67 -6.60 5.14
N VAL A 23 -4.27 -5.91 6.11
CA VAL A 23 -3.71 -4.65 6.64
C VAL A 23 -2.35 -4.90 7.29
N TRP A 24 -2.26 -5.91 8.16
CA TRP A 24 -1.00 -6.28 8.81
C TRP A 24 0.08 -6.69 7.80
N TRP A 25 -0.28 -7.44 6.76
CA TRP A 25 0.64 -7.83 5.70
C TRP A 25 1.15 -6.63 4.89
N LEU A 26 0.27 -5.66 4.59
CA LEU A 26 0.63 -4.46 3.85
C LEU A 26 1.61 -3.56 4.63
N GLU A 27 1.38 -3.39 5.94
CA GLU A 27 2.32 -2.69 6.83
C GLU A 27 3.70 -3.38 6.80
N ARG A 28 3.71 -4.71 6.88
CA ARG A 28 4.95 -5.51 6.79
C ARG A 28 5.62 -5.47 5.43
N TRP A 29 4.92 -5.13 4.37
CA TRP A 29 5.50 -4.94 3.04
C TRP A 29 6.20 -3.59 2.94
N LEU A 30 5.63 -2.52 3.52
CA LEU A 30 6.25 -1.18 3.56
C LEU A 30 7.58 -1.15 4.30
N ASP A 31 7.73 -1.98 5.34
CA ASP A 31 8.97 -2.07 6.12
C ASP A 31 10.09 -2.86 5.41
N ARG A 32 9.79 -3.52 4.29
CA ARG A 32 10.79 -4.29 3.55
C ARG A 32 11.68 -3.36 2.71
N PRO A 33 12.97 -3.70 2.57
CA PRO A 33 13.82 -2.98 1.63
C PRO A 33 13.27 -3.14 0.20
N GLY A 34 13.22 -2.04 -0.52
CA GLY A 34 12.92 -2.03 -1.96
C GLY A 34 14.04 -2.66 -2.80
N PRO A 35 13.81 -2.86 -4.10
CA PRO A 35 14.79 -3.50 -4.99
C PRO A 35 16.04 -2.64 -5.29
N LEU A 36 16.00 -1.36 -4.94
CA LEU A 36 17.06 -0.39 -5.19
C LEU A 36 18.40 -0.84 -4.59
N SER A 37 19.38 -1.05 -5.47
CA SER A 37 20.69 -1.60 -5.10
C SER A 37 21.72 -0.54 -4.66
N GLY A 38 21.40 0.74 -4.79
CA GLY A 38 22.30 1.85 -4.47
C GLY A 38 21.56 3.18 -4.29
N PRO A 39 22.23 4.23 -3.79
CA PRO A 39 21.58 5.52 -3.59
C PRO A 39 21.09 6.11 -4.92
N ALA A 40 19.81 6.47 -4.97
CA ALA A 40 19.18 7.18 -6.08
C ALA A 40 18.41 8.37 -5.51
N ILE A 41 18.38 9.48 -6.27
CA ILE A 41 17.63 10.68 -5.88
C ILE A 41 16.28 10.62 -6.60
N ALA A 42 15.19 10.75 -5.83
CA ALA A 42 13.85 10.83 -6.38
C ALA A 42 13.26 12.24 -6.14
N THR A 43 12.96 12.95 -7.23
CA THR A 43 12.35 14.28 -7.17
C THR A 43 10.85 14.19 -7.36
N LEU A 44 10.08 14.48 -6.30
CA LEU A 44 8.62 14.50 -6.34
C LEU A 44 8.12 15.91 -6.65
N GLU A 45 7.57 16.10 -7.85
CA GLU A 45 7.06 17.39 -8.30
C GLU A 45 5.74 17.77 -7.58
N PRO A 46 5.55 19.04 -7.20
CA PRO A 46 4.29 19.52 -6.62
C PRO A 46 3.10 19.27 -7.54
N GLY A 47 1.98 18.80 -6.97
CA GLY A 47 0.77 18.51 -7.75
C GLY A 47 0.77 17.15 -8.44
N THR A 48 1.86 16.38 -8.35
CA THR A 48 1.92 15.01 -8.87
C THR A 48 1.04 14.08 -8.04
N GLY A 49 0.13 13.36 -8.69
CA GLY A 49 -0.73 12.39 -8.03
C GLY A 49 0.06 11.18 -7.51
N VAL A 50 -0.41 10.60 -6.41
CA VAL A 50 0.21 9.42 -5.75
C VAL A 50 0.48 8.27 -6.72
N ARG A 51 -0.41 8.06 -7.70
CA ARG A 51 -0.22 7.02 -8.74
C ARG A 51 0.99 7.28 -9.62
N SER A 52 1.21 8.53 -10.04
CA SER A 52 2.35 8.89 -10.88
C SER A 52 3.65 8.82 -10.08
N ILE A 53 3.63 9.22 -8.80
CA ILE A 53 4.75 9.03 -7.88
C ILE A 53 5.11 7.55 -7.76
N ALA A 54 4.11 6.67 -7.58
CA ALA A 54 4.34 5.24 -7.46
C ALA A 54 4.99 4.65 -8.72
N VAL A 55 4.53 5.06 -9.91
CA VAL A 55 5.14 4.64 -11.18
C VAL A 55 6.59 5.11 -11.27
N GLN A 56 6.86 6.39 -10.97
CA GLN A 56 8.22 6.93 -10.98
C GLN A 56 9.15 6.18 -10.01
N LEU A 57 8.69 5.87 -8.80
CA LEU A 57 9.46 5.11 -7.82
C LEU A 57 9.70 3.66 -8.26
N ALA A 58 8.74 3.04 -8.96
CA ALA A 58 8.92 1.71 -9.52
C ALA A 58 9.93 1.69 -10.67
N ASP A 59 9.90 2.71 -11.54
CA ASP A 59 10.87 2.87 -12.63
C ASP A 59 12.31 3.08 -12.11
N LEU A 60 12.45 3.68 -10.93
CA LEU A 60 13.71 3.81 -10.20
C LEU A 60 14.10 2.56 -9.40
N GLU A 61 13.30 1.50 -9.44
CA GLU A 61 13.46 0.31 -8.59
C GLU A 61 13.44 0.62 -7.08
N ALA A 62 12.91 1.79 -6.66
CA ALA A 62 12.75 2.13 -5.25
C ALA A 62 11.64 1.30 -4.58
N ILE A 63 10.64 0.87 -5.36
CA ILE A 63 9.58 -0.03 -4.93
C ILE A 63 9.38 -1.15 -5.95
N ASP A 64 8.92 -2.31 -5.49
CA ASP A 64 8.64 -3.49 -6.31
C ASP A 64 7.23 -3.45 -6.94
N ASN A 65 6.26 -2.81 -6.27
CA ASN A 65 4.88 -2.77 -6.74
C ASN A 65 4.21 -1.39 -6.55
N PRO A 66 3.94 -0.65 -7.64
CA PRO A 66 3.32 0.67 -7.56
C PRO A 66 1.87 0.63 -7.05
N TYR A 67 1.12 -0.46 -7.28
CA TYR A 67 -0.26 -0.56 -6.82
C TYR A 67 -0.35 -0.75 -5.31
N LEU A 68 0.56 -1.55 -4.72
CA LEU A 68 0.64 -1.72 -3.27
C LEU A 68 1.04 -0.42 -2.60
N PHE A 69 1.95 0.34 -3.21
CA PHE A 69 2.32 1.67 -2.72
C PHE A 69 1.14 2.65 -2.72
N VAL A 70 0.38 2.71 -3.82
CA VAL A 70 -0.83 3.55 -3.88
C VAL A 70 -1.86 3.12 -2.85
N LEU A 71 -2.08 1.81 -2.69
CA LEU A 71 -3.02 1.27 -1.69
C LEU A 71 -2.58 1.63 -0.27
N ALA A 72 -1.31 1.44 0.05
CA ALA A 72 -0.72 1.82 1.33
C ALA A 72 -0.85 3.32 1.61
N ALA A 73 -0.54 4.16 0.62
CA ALA A 73 -0.68 5.61 0.72
C ALA A 73 -2.14 6.04 0.94
N ALA A 74 -3.11 5.35 0.33
CA ALA A 74 -4.53 5.61 0.53
C ALA A 74 -5.05 5.13 1.90
N MET A 75 -4.51 4.02 2.42
CA MET A 75 -4.88 3.47 3.74
C MET A 75 -4.19 4.18 4.91
N GLY A 76 -3.06 4.85 4.66
CA GLY A 76 -2.31 5.60 5.65
C GLY A 76 -3.17 6.66 6.35
N ARG A 77 -3.50 6.43 7.62
CA ARG A 77 -4.29 7.36 8.45
C ARG A 77 -3.65 8.75 8.55
N ASN A 78 -2.33 8.81 8.39
CA ASN A 78 -1.59 10.03 8.14
C ASN A 78 -1.59 10.31 6.63
N HIS A 79 -2.58 11.06 6.16
CA HIS A 79 -2.47 11.88 4.95
C HIS A 79 -1.42 13.00 5.16
N ARG A 80 -0.25 12.68 5.72
CA ARG A 80 0.97 13.41 5.39
C ARG A 80 1.24 13.04 3.95
N LEU A 81 0.50 13.71 3.07
CA LEU A 81 0.69 13.79 1.64
C LEU A 81 2.19 13.66 1.38
N LEU A 82 2.57 12.72 0.52
CA LEU A 82 3.90 12.70 -0.09
C LEU A 82 4.22 14.15 -0.44
N LYS A 83 5.18 14.73 0.29
CA LYS A 83 5.49 16.13 0.11
C LYS A 83 6.30 16.23 -1.15
N ALA A 84 6.04 17.27 -1.93
CA ALA A 84 6.96 17.61 -3.00
C ALA A 84 8.34 17.90 -2.40
N GLY A 85 9.38 17.43 -3.09
CA GLY A 85 10.76 17.53 -2.62
C GLY A 85 11.66 16.46 -3.21
N GLU A 86 12.95 16.58 -2.91
CA GLU A 86 13.97 15.59 -3.23
C GLU A 86 14.18 14.66 -2.04
N TYR A 87 14.24 13.37 -2.33
CA TYR A 87 14.41 12.27 -1.38
C TYR A 87 15.62 11.42 -1.75
#